data_AF-A0A4D7B995-F1
#
_entry.id   AF-A0A4D7B995-F1
#
_cell.length_a   1.000
_cell.length_b   1.000
_cell.length_c   1.000
_cell.angle_alpha   90.00
_cell.angle_beta   90.00
_cell.angle_gamma   90.00
#
_symmetry.space_group_name_H-M   'P 1'
#
loop_
_entity.id
_entity.type
_entity.pdbx_description
1 polymer ?
#
loop_
_entity_poly.entity_id
_entity_poly.type
_entity_poly.pdbx_seq_one_letter_code
_entity_poly.pdbx_strand_id
1 'polypeptide(L)'
;MRRNAIRSRLGPQPSVPDPRRHLLEAVLAFARAAQSSPGVQRIALLGSLTTDKPVPKDADVLVTIEAAMDLSGLARLGRRLKGTAQTINLGADIFLADRADRYLGRICHYRECHTRVACRASHCGQRQHLNDDLQIITLSPALISAPPVDLWPRIVRRGAVPADTEALLLAKLEMDETLRDGKRAPDMS
;
A
#
# COMPACT_ATOMS: atom_id res chain seq x y z
N MET A 1 17.96 -33.71 -9.04
CA MET A 1 18.52 -32.33 -8.96
C MET A 1 18.19 -31.54 -10.22
N ARG A 2 17.89 -30.24 -10.09
CA ARG A 2 17.71 -29.21 -11.15
C ARG A 2 16.40 -29.21 -11.97
N ARG A 3 15.27 -28.83 -11.33
CA ARG A 3 14.08 -28.29 -12.01
C ARG A 3 13.50 -27.00 -11.38
N ASN A 4 14.21 -26.37 -10.44
CA ASN A 4 13.68 -25.24 -9.65
C ASN A 4 14.17 -23.83 -10.04
N ALA A 5 14.96 -23.66 -11.12
CA ALA A 5 15.58 -22.37 -11.43
C ALA A 5 14.91 -21.54 -12.56
N ILE A 6 13.89 -22.08 -13.25
CA ILE A 6 13.36 -21.44 -14.48
C ILE A 6 12.11 -20.58 -14.21
N ARG A 7 11.40 -20.76 -13.09
CA ARG A 7 10.15 -20.04 -12.82
C ARG A 7 10.30 -18.59 -12.33
N SER A 8 11.51 -18.09 -12.09
CA SER A 8 11.72 -16.71 -11.61
C SER A 8 11.83 -15.64 -12.72
N ARG A 9 11.83 -16.01 -14.01
CA ARG A 9 12.08 -15.08 -15.13
C ARG A 9 10.84 -14.46 -15.79
N LEU A 10 9.62 -14.75 -15.33
CA LEU A 10 8.36 -14.35 -16.00
C LEU A 10 7.53 -13.33 -15.20
N GLY A 11 8.13 -12.64 -14.23
CA GLY A 11 7.50 -11.48 -13.60
C GLY A 11 7.58 -10.24 -14.49
N PRO A 12 6.72 -9.23 -14.28
CA PRO A 12 6.86 -7.95 -14.96
C PRO A 12 8.28 -7.43 -14.82
N GLN A 13 8.90 -7.03 -15.94
CA GLN A 13 10.23 -6.44 -15.93
C GLN A 13 10.10 -4.92 -15.91
N PRO A 14 10.70 -4.24 -14.93
CA PRO A 14 10.67 -2.80 -14.91
C PRO A 14 11.30 -2.21 -16.18
N SER A 15 10.71 -1.14 -16.72
CA SER A 15 11.24 -0.44 -17.90
C SER A 15 12.29 0.62 -17.55
N VAL A 16 12.63 0.77 -16.26
CA VAL A 16 13.57 1.78 -15.76
C VAL A 16 14.73 1.15 -14.97
N PRO A 17 15.90 1.81 -14.91
CA PRO A 17 17.07 1.30 -14.19
C PRO A 17 16.89 1.20 -12.67
N ASP A 18 16.17 2.16 -12.06
CA ASP A 18 15.91 2.21 -10.61
C ASP A 18 14.39 2.18 -10.33
N PRO A 19 13.76 1.00 -10.43
CA PRO A 19 12.33 0.86 -10.21
C PRO A 19 11.92 1.05 -8.75
N ARG A 20 12.83 0.77 -7.82
CA ARG A 20 12.56 0.79 -6.39
C ARG A 20 12.35 2.20 -5.88
N ARG A 21 13.20 3.15 -6.29
CA ARG A 21 12.99 4.59 -6.04
C ARG A 21 11.62 5.07 -6.52
N HIS A 22 11.26 4.74 -7.77
CA HIS A 22 9.98 5.14 -8.36
C HIS A 22 8.78 4.64 -7.54
N LEU A 23 8.82 3.38 -7.09
CA LEU A 23 7.77 2.83 -6.24
C LEU A 23 7.74 3.48 -4.86
N LEU A 24 8.89 3.71 -4.22
CA LEU A 24 8.97 4.34 -2.89
C LEU A 24 8.44 5.78 -2.93
N GLU A 25 8.77 6.55 -3.95
CA GLU A 25 8.25 7.91 -4.15
C GLU A 25 6.72 7.90 -4.38
N ALA A 26 6.21 6.93 -5.15
CA ALA A 26 4.78 6.77 -5.35
C ALA A 26 4.04 6.38 -4.05
N VAL A 27 4.63 5.48 -3.26
CA VAL A 27 4.12 5.11 -1.93
C VAL A 27 4.14 6.30 -0.97
N LEU A 28 5.20 7.10 -0.97
CA LEU A 28 5.28 8.34 -0.18
C LEU A 28 4.13 9.29 -0.53
N ALA A 29 3.90 9.53 -1.82
CA ALA A 29 2.81 10.38 -2.30
C ALA A 29 1.42 9.81 -1.96
N PHE A 30 1.28 8.49 -1.93
CA PHE A 30 0.05 7.83 -1.47
C PHE A 30 -0.14 8.02 0.04
N ALA A 31 0.85 7.68 0.87
CA ALA A 31 0.76 7.75 2.33
C ALA A 31 0.43 9.17 2.82
N ARG A 32 1.09 10.19 2.26
CA ARG A 32 0.83 11.61 2.55
C ARG A 32 -0.60 12.05 2.30
N ALA A 33 -1.23 11.51 1.24
CA ALA A 33 -2.60 11.84 0.89
C ALA A 33 -3.61 10.99 1.66
N ALA A 34 -3.32 9.71 1.87
CA ALA A 34 -4.21 8.75 2.50
C ALA A 34 -4.37 9.01 4.01
N GLN A 35 -3.31 9.45 4.70
CA GLN A 35 -3.39 9.81 6.14
C GLN A 35 -4.42 10.91 6.44
N SER A 36 -4.77 11.74 5.44
CA SER A 36 -5.75 12.82 5.57
C SER A 36 -7.17 12.37 5.19
N SER A 37 -7.37 11.10 4.81
CA SER A 37 -8.68 10.56 4.44
C SER A 37 -9.46 10.17 5.70
N PRO A 38 -10.66 10.73 5.94
CA PRO A 38 -11.49 10.34 7.07
C PRO A 38 -11.73 8.83 7.11
N GLY A 39 -11.57 8.23 8.28
CA GLY A 39 -11.74 6.79 8.48
C GLY A 39 -10.49 5.94 8.19
N VAL A 40 -9.39 6.50 7.66
CA VAL A 40 -8.09 5.80 7.66
C VAL A 40 -7.52 5.85 9.08
N GLN A 41 -7.01 4.70 9.55
CA GLN A 41 -6.54 4.54 10.94
C GLN A 41 -5.10 4.05 11.05
N ARG A 42 -4.63 3.34 10.03
CA ARG A 42 -3.24 2.89 9.92
C ARG A 42 -2.89 2.70 8.46
N ILE A 43 -1.65 3.03 8.11
CA ILE A 43 -1.07 2.74 6.81
C ILE A 43 0.22 1.98 7.07
N ALA A 44 0.42 0.84 6.41
CA ALA A 44 1.60 0.01 6.56
C ALA A 44 2.16 -0.43 5.20
N LEU A 45 3.48 -0.53 5.11
CA LEU A 45 4.18 -1.03 3.92
C LEU A 45 4.41 -2.53 4.06
N LEU A 46 4.09 -3.27 3.01
CA LEU A 46 4.26 -4.72 2.92
C LEU A 46 5.20 -5.10 1.77
N GLY A 47 5.41 -6.41 1.63
CA GLY A 47 5.96 -6.99 0.41
C GLY A 47 7.41 -6.62 0.15
N SER A 48 7.80 -6.63 -1.12
CA SER A 48 9.22 -6.58 -1.51
C SER A 48 9.93 -5.26 -1.19
N LEU A 49 9.19 -4.16 -0.99
CA LEU A 49 9.75 -2.86 -0.62
C LEU A 49 10.25 -2.81 0.83
N THR A 50 9.89 -3.77 1.68
CA THR A 50 10.43 -3.88 3.05
C THR A 50 11.64 -4.81 3.15
N THR A 51 12.15 -5.30 2.02
CA THR A 51 13.24 -6.29 1.96
C THR A 51 14.34 -5.83 1.00
N ASP A 52 15.57 -6.32 1.16
CA ASP A 52 16.73 -6.05 0.28
C ASP A 52 16.63 -6.73 -1.11
N LYS A 53 15.42 -7.13 -1.51
CA LYS A 53 15.20 -7.72 -2.82
C LYS A 53 15.57 -6.67 -3.91
N PRO A 54 16.54 -6.98 -4.81
CA PRO A 54 17.08 -5.99 -5.73
C PRO A 54 16.05 -5.37 -6.68
N VAL A 55 15.08 -6.19 -7.11
CA VAL A 55 13.98 -5.74 -7.97
C VAL A 55 12.65 -6.02 -7.25
N PRO A 56 11.97 -4.96 -6.76
CA PRO A 56 10.63 -5.12 -6.21
C PRO A 56 9.65 -5.53 -7.32
N LYS A 57 8.65 -6.33 -6.96
CA LYS A 57 7.62 -6.81 -7.89
C LYS A 57 6.50 -5.78 -8.07
N ASP A 58 6.13 -5.16 -6.97
CA ASP A 58 4.93 -4.36 -6.78
C ASP A 58 5.08 -3.50 -5.51
N ALA A 59 4.27 -2.45 -5.42
CA ALA A 59 4.08 -1.69 -4.20
C ALA A 59 2.85 -2.22 -3.44
N ASP A 60 3.10 -2.87 -2.31
CA ASP A 60 2.05 -3.43 -1.46
C ASP A 60 1.83 -2.56 -0.22
N VAL A 61 0.62 -2.03 -0.06
CA VAL A 61 0.27 -1.18 1.09
C VAL A 61 -0.97 -1.75 1.79
N LEU A 62 -0.91 -1.86 3.11
CA LEU A 62 -2.06 -2.19 3.94
C LEU A 62 -2.63 -0.92 4.56
N VAL A 63 -3.95 -0.76 4.47
CA VAL A 63 -4.67 0.35 5.12
C VAL A 63 -5.72 -0.24 6.06
N THR A 64 -5.60 0.08 7.34
CA THR A 64 -6.66 -0.18 8.32
C THR A 64 -7.66 0.95 8.28
N ILE A 65 -8.94 0.62 8.12
CA ILE A 65 -10.02 1.59 7.91
C ILE A 65 -11.17 1.40 8.91
N GLU A 66 -11.96 2.45 9.10
CA GLU A 66 -13.29 2.35 9.69
C GLU A 66 -14.23 1.54 8.80
N ALA A 67 -15.06 0.71 9.42
CA ALA A 67 -15.96 -0.19 8.70
C ALA A 67 -16.90 0.57 7.75
N ALA A 68 -17.38 1.74 8.17
CA ALA A 68 -18.31 2.58 7.40
C ALA A 68 -17.61 3.60 6.48
N MET A 69 -16.27 3.61 6.39
CA MET A 69 -15.53 4.57 5.56
C MET A 69 -15.99 4.49 4.10
N ASP A 70 -16.26 5.66 3.49
CA ASP A 70 -16.39 5.80 2.04
C ASP A 70 -15.01 5.62 1.39
N LEU A 71 -14.92 4.62 0.52
CA LEU A 71 -13.66 4.23 -0.14
C LEU A 71 -13.34 5.09 -1.36
N SER A 72 -14.23 5.98 -1.81
CA SER A 72 -14.08 6.74 -3.06
C SER A 72 -12.77 7.53 -3.14
N GLY A 73 -12.45 8.26 -2.06
CA GLY A 73 -11.20 9.02 -1.95
C GLY A 73 -9.97 8.11 -1.96
N LEU A 74 -9.97 7.07 -1.13
CA LEU A 74 -8.86 6.11 -1.04
C LEU A 74 -8.66 5.34 -2.35
N ALA A 75 -9.75 5.00 -3.05
CA ALA A 75 -9.72 4.33 -4.34
C ALA A 75 -9.12 5.22 -5.44
N ARG A 76 -9.41 6.53 -5.41
CA ARG A 76 -8.74 7.49 -6.31
C ARG A 76 -7.23 7.54 -6.07
N LEU A 77 -6.82 7.62 -4.80
CA LEU A 77 -5.40 7.59 -4.44
C LEU A 77 -4.73 6.28 -4.86
N GLY A 78 -5.43 5.16 -4.70
CA GLY A 78 -4.92 3.86 -5.06
C GLY A 78 -4.77 3.64 -6.56
N ARG A 79 -5.74 4.11 -7.36
CA ARG A 79 -5.59 4.13 -8.82
C ARG A 79 -4.43 5.01 -9.27
N ARG A 80 -4.18 6.14 -8.59
CA ARG A 80 -3.01 6.99 -8.87
C ARG A 80 -1.71 6.25 -8.59
N LEU A 81 -1.57 5.62 -7.41
CA LEU A 81 -0.40 4.80 -7.07
C LEU A 81 -0.16 3.70 -8.11
N LYS A 82 -1.20 2.93 -8.44
CA LYS A 82 -1.12 1.88 -9.45
C LYS A 82 -0.75 2.42 -10.84
N GLY A 83 -1.35 3.53 -11.25
CA GLY A 83 -1.04 4.18 -12.52
C GLY A 83 0.44 4.59 -12.59
N THR A 84 0.98 5.16 -11.51
CA THR A 84 2.42 5.49 -11.41
C THR A 84 3.31 4.25 -11.47
N ALA A 85 2.97 3.16 -10.79
CA ALA A 85 3.73 1.91 -10.89
C ALA A 85 3.67 1.31 -12.31
N GLN A 86 2.53 1.42 -12.98
CA GLN A 86 2.33 0.88 -14.32
C GLN A 86 3.13 1.61 -15.41
N THR A 87 3.51 2.89 -15.21
CA THR A 87 4.39 3.59 -16.18
C THR A 87 5.76 2.92 -16.29
N ILE A 88 6.16 2.16 -15.26
CA ILE A 88 7.40 1.40 -15.22
C ILE A 88 7.18 -0.11 -15.31
N ASN A 89 6.03 -0.56 -15.85
CA ASN A 89 5.62 -1.96 -15.98
C ASN A 89 5.46 -2.74 -14.64
N LEU A 90 5.23 -2.05 -13.52
CA LEU A 90 5.03 -2.67 -12.21
C LEU A 90 3.59 -2.48 -11.69
N GLY A 91 3.26 -3.24 -10.64
CA GLY A 91 1.95 -3.21 -9.98
C GLY A 91 1.96 -2.42 -8.68
N ALA A 92 0.75 -2.17 -8.17
CA ALA A 92 0.55 -1.76 -6.79
C ALA A 92 -0.81 -2.28 -6.29
N ASP A 93 -0.80 -2.81 -5.08
CA ASP A 93 -1.97 -3.35 -4.40
C ASP A 93 -2.17 -2.65 -3.05
N ILE A 94 -3.43 -2.30 -2.78
CA ILE A 94 -3.83 -1.66 -1.53
C ILE A 94 -4.80 -2.60 -0.84
N PHE A 95 -4.29 -3.26 0.19
CA PHE A 95 -4.99 -4.18 1.06
C PHE A 95 -5.77 -3.41 2.10
N LEU A 96 -6.98 -3.86 2.42
CA LEU A 96 -7.86 -3.25 3.41
C LEU A 96 -8.08 -4.21 4.57
N ALA A 97 -7.99 -3.68 5.79
CA ALA A 97 -8.35 -4.38 7.01
C ALA A 97 -9.17 -3.48 7.94
N ASP A 98 -9.84 -4.08 8.92
CA ASP A 98 -10.49 -3.33 10.01
C ASP A 98 -9.66 -3.36 11.31
N ARG A 99 -10.16 -2.68 12.37
CA ARG A 99 -9.52 -2.61 13.69
C ARG A 99 -9.38 -3.96 14.39
N ALA A 100 -10.16 -4.96 14.00
CA ALA A 100 -10.11 -6.29 14.58
C ALA A 100 -9.10 -7.18 13.83
N ASP A 101 -8.19 -6.57 13.06
CA ASP A 101 -7.20 -7.23 12.20
C ASP A 101 -7.84 -8.20 11.18
N ARG A 102 -9.11 -7.97 10.81
CA ARG A 102 -9.76 -8.78 9.77
C ARG A 102 -9.46 -8.21 8.40
N TYR A 103 -9.03 -9.08 7.51
CA TYR A 103 -8.86 -8.74 6.10
C TYR A 103 -10.21 -8.51 5.42
N LEU A 104 -10.35 -7.39 4.72
CA LEU A 104 -11.59 -7.03 4.02
C LEU A 104 -11.50 -7.25 2.50
N GLY A 105 -10.28 -7.29 1.95
CA GLY A 105 -10.04 -7.34 0.51
C GLY A 105 -9.04 -6.27 0.06
N ARG A 106 -9.17 -5.82 -1.18
CA ARG A 106 -8.32 -4.78 -1.78
C ARG A 106 -9.16 -3.62 -2.29
N ILE A 107 -8.54 -2.47 -2.46
CA ILE A 107 -9.13 -1.38 -3.24
C ILE A 107 -9.33 -1.86 -4.67
N CYS A 108 -10.57 -1.72 -5.17
CA CYS A 108 -10.89 -2.03 -6.55
C CYS A 108 -10.16 -1.09 -7.51
N HIS A 109 -9.51 -1.66 -8.52
CA HIS A 109 -8.77 -0.88 -9.51
C HIS A 109 -9.69 -0.19 -10.53
N TYR A 110 -10.93 -0.65 -10.67
CA TYR A 110 -11.89 -0.06 -11.60
C TYR A 110 -12.53 1.20 -11.00
N ARG A 111 -12.76 2.19 -11.86
CA ARG A 111 -13.48 3.41 -11.49
C ARG A 111 -14.97 3.13 -11.27
N GLU A 112 -15.56 2.27 -12.10
CA GLU A 112 -16.95 1.85 -12.01
C GLU A 112 -17.01 0.32 -12.00
N CYS A 113 -17.95 -0.23 -11.24
CA CYS A 113 -18.16 -1.67 -11.21
C CYS A 113 -18.68 -2.10 -12.59
N HIS A 114 -17.90 -2.89 -13.31
CA HIS A 114 -18.35 -3.50 -14.55
C HIS A 114 -18.62 -4.99 -14.33
N THR A 115 -19.76 -5.45 -14.84
CA THR A 115 -20.11 -6.87 -14.94
C THR A 115 -19.20 -7.53 -15.99
N ARG A 116 -17.95 -7.82 -15.62
CA ARG A 116 -17.01 -8.59 -16.44
C ARG A 116 -16.77 -9.94 -15.79
N VAL A 117 -16.61 -10.96 -16.63
CA VAL A 117 -16.16 -12.33 -16.28
C VAL A 117 -14.85 -12.33 -15.45
N ALA A 118 -14.07 -11.25 -15.52
CA ALA A 118 -12.79 -11.10 -14.82
C ALA A 118 -12.89 -10.48 -13.40
N CYS A 119 -14.03 -9.93 -12.99
CA CYS A 119 -14.18 -9.46 -11.61
C CYS A 119 -14.23 -10.67 -10.68
N ARG A 120 -13.34 -10.69 -9.68
CA ARG A 120 -13.25 -11.77 -8.70
C ARG A 120 -13.77 -11.37 -7.32
N ALA A 121 -14.38 -10.20 -7.19
CA ALA A 121 -15.03 -9.79 -5.94
C ALA A 121 -16.20 -10.74 -5.66
N SER A 122 -16.31 -11.23 -4.42
CA SER A 122 -17.44 -12.04 -3.99
C SER A 122 -18.74 -11.22 -3.96
N HIS A 123 -18.63 -9.94 -3.60
CA HIS A 123 -19.77 -9.02 -3.49
C HIS A 123 -19.52 -7.71 -4.24
N CYS A 124 -19.17 -7.80 -5.53
CA CYS A 124 -18.93 -6.65 -6.39
C CYS A 124 -20.10 -5.64 -6.34
N GLY A 125 -19.79 -4.38 -6.05
CA GLY A 125 -20.78 -3.30 -6.03
C GLY A 125 -21.57 -3.15 -4.73
N GLN A 126 -21.58 -4.16 -3.84
CA GLN A 126 -22.25 -4.04 -2.53
C GLN A 126 -21.60 -2.97 -1.65
N ARG A 127 -20.26 -2.91 -1.64
CA ARG A 127 -19.49 -1.78 -1.13
C ARG A 127 -18.67 -1.21 -2.26
N GLN A 128 -19.01 0.01 -2.69
CA GLN A 128 -18.30 0.64 -3.81
C GLN A 128 -16.80 0.71 -3.54
N HIS A 129 -16.03 0.37 -4.58
CA HIS A 129 -14.57 0.32 -4.59
C HIS A 129 -13.90 -0.70 -3.65
N LEU A 130 -14.65 -1.60 -3.01
CA LEU A 130 -14.07 -2.79 -2.38
C LEU A 130 -14.04 -3.95 -3.38
N ASN A 131 -12.90 -4.62 -3.48
CA ASN A 131 -12.77 -5.92 -4.13
C ASN A 131 -12.48 -6.96 -3.04
N ASP A 132 -13.49 -7.72 -2.65
CA ASP A 132 -13.44 -8.76 -1.62
C ASP A 132 -13.15 -10.13 -2.24
N ASP A 133 -12.01 -10.24 -2.91
CA ASP A 133 -11.53 -11.47 -3.55
C ASP A 133 -10.82 -12.40 -2.55
N LEU A 134 -11.45 -12.62 -1.39
CA LEU A 134 -10.91 -13.36 -0.26
C LEU A 134 -10.51 -14.80 -0.61
N GLN A 135 -11.20 -15.40 -1.59
CA GLN A 135 -10.92 -16.72 -2.14
C GLN A 135 -9.67 -16.76 -3.04
N ILE A 136 -9.13 -15.61 -3.45
CA ILE A 136 -7.93 -15.49 -4.28
C ILE A 136 -6.74 -15.07 -3.42
N ILE A 137 -6.94 -14.06 -2.56
CA ILE A 137 -5.90 -13.51 -1.70
C ILE A 137 -6.50 -13.26 -0.32
N THR A 138 -5.77 -13.64 0.72
CA THR A 138 -6.07 -13.26 2.10
C THR A 138 -4.76 -12.98 2.83
N LEU A 139 -4.69 -11.84 3.54
CA LEU A 139 -3.59 -11.57 4.46
C LEU A 139 -3.84 -12.27 5.79
N SER A 140 -2.79 -12.83 6.40
CA SER A 140 -2.92 -13.44 7.72
C SER A 140 -3.20 -12.38 8.79
N PRO A 141 -3.98 -12.70 9.84
CA PRO A 141 -4.19 -11.77 10.95
C PRO A 141 -2.88 -11.33 11.60
N ALA A 142 -1.88 -12.21 11.68
CA ALA A 142 -0.55 -11.88 12.20
C ALA A 142 0.15 -10.79 11.38
N LEU A 143 0.07 -10.85 10.04
CA LEU A 143 0.66 -9.84 9.16
C LEU A 143 -0.10 -8.51 9.23
N ILE A 144 -1.42 -8.55 9.39
CA ILE A 144 -2.24 -7.34 9.57
C ILE A 144 -1.92 -6.69 10.91
N SER A 145 -1.85 -7.47 11.98
CA SER A 145 -1.58 -6.96 13.32
C SER A 145 -0.18 -6.36 13.43
N ALA A 146 0.83 -7.08 12.91
CA ALA A 146 2.24 -6.72 12.99
C ALA A 146 2.91 -6.65 11.60
N PRO A 147 2.57 -5.65 10.76
CA PRO A 147 3.18 -5.50 9.45
C PRO A 147 4.68 -5.13 9.59
N PRO A 148 5.52 -5.40 8.59
CA PRO A 148 6.97 -5.12 8.72
C PRO A 148 7.27 -3.65 9.02
N VAL A 149 6.52 -2.73 8.40
CA VAL A 149 6.68 -1.28 8.62
C VAL A 149 5.31 -0.61 8.68
N ASP A 150 5.01 0.08 9.79
CA ASP A 150 3.93 1.07 9.83
C ASP A 150 4.46 2.42 9.33
N LEU A 151 3.66 3.10 8.50
CA LEU A 151 3.94 4.43 7.94
C LEU A 151 3.15 5.53 8.65
N TRP A 152 1.99 5.20 9.22
CA TRP A 152 1.08 6.13 9.91
C TRP A 152 0.14 5.33 10.82
N PRO A 153 -0.26 5.81 12.02
CA PRO A 153 -0.08 7.15 12.58
C PRO A 153 1.27 7.40 13.24
N ARG A 154 2.10 6.36 13.35
CA ARG A 154 3.48 6.45 13.80
C ARG A 154 4.32 5.53 12.93
N ILE A 155 5.54 5.95 12.63
CA ILE A 155 6.48 5.08 11.92
C ILE A 155 7.01 4.02 12.89
N VAL A 156 6.77 2.75 12.57
CA VAL A 156 7.25 1.60 13.35
C VAL A 156 7.95 0.63 12.42
N ARG A 157 9.17 0.23 12.77
CA ARG A 157 9.98 -0.74 12.03
C ARG A 157 10.05 -2.02 12.86
N ARG A 158 9.59 -3.15 12.34
CA ARG A 158 9.60 -4.45 13.05
C ARG A 158 10.73 -5.38 12.60
N GLY A 159 11.73 -4.83 11.92
CA GLY A 159 12.90 -5.54 11.42
C GLY A 159 13.85 -4.59 10.69
N ALA A 160 14.92 -5.13 10.13
CA ALA A 160 15.81 -4.36 9.27
C ALA A 160 15.05 -3.86 8.04
N VAL A 161 15.17 -2.57 7.75
CA VAL A 161 14.57 -1.94 6.58
C VAL A 161 15.70 -1.54 5.62
N PRO A 162 15.54 -1.76 4.31
CA PRO A 162 16.53 -1.35 3.32
C PRO A 162 16.83 0.14 3.39
N ALA A 163 18.10 0.51 3.19
CA ALA A 163 18.58 1.88 3.35
C ALA A 163 17.86 2.89 2.43
N ASP A 164 17.43 2.46 1.25
CA ASP A 164 16.68 3.30 0.32
C ASP A 164 15.23 3.51 0.76
N THR A 165 14.57 2.50 1.33
CA THR A 165 13.25 2.65 1.96
C THR A 165 13.31 3.61 3.13
N GLU A 166 14.37 3.53 3.95
CA GLU A 166 14.61 4.52 5.01
C GLU A 166 14.74 5.93 4.42
N ALA A 167 15.68 6.13 3.49
CA ALA A 167 16.01 7.46 2.99
C ALA A 167 14.91 8.11 2.13
N LEU A 168 14.22 7.32 1.32
CA LEU A 168 13.27 7.82 0.30
C LEU A 168 11.83 7.85 0.82
N LEU A 169 11.48 7.05 1.83
CA LEU A 169 10.12 6.98 2.36
C LEU A 169 10.05 7.37 3.84
N LEU A 170 10.72 6.62 4.73
CA LEU A 170 10.48 6.76 6.17
C LEU A 170 11.00 8.08 6.73
N ALA A 171 12.25 8.46 6.40
CA ALA A 171 12.82 9.73 6.80
C ALA A 171 12.00 10.93 6.30
N LYS A 172 11.38 10.81 5.11
CA LYS A 172 10.52 11.88 4.56
C LYS A 172 9.22 12.03 5.32
N LEU A 173 8.59 10.92 5.72
CA LEU A 173 7.38 10.94 6.53
C LEU A 173 7.66 11.47 7.95
N GLU A 174 8.77 11.09 8.57
CA GLU A 174 9.25 11.64 9.86
C GLU A 174 9.46 13.16 9.80
N MET A 175 10.09 13.65 8.73
CA MET A 175 10.23 15.08 8.50
C MET A 175 8.87 15.79 8.37
N ASP A 176 7.89 15.16 7.72
CA ASP A 176 6.54 15.74 7.61
C ASP A 176 5.82 15.79 8.96
N GLU A 177 6.04 14.82 9.85
CA GLU A 177 5.49 14.81 11.20
C GLU A 177 6.12 15.92 12.06
N THR A 178 7.45 16.04 12.06
CA THR A 178 8.14 17.10 12.82
C THR A 178 7.74 18.51 12.37
N LEU A 179 7.58 18.73 11.06
CA LEU A 179 7.09 20.00 10.51
C LEU A 179 5.62 20.29 10.88
N ARG A 180 4.78 19.26 11.01
CA ARG A 180 3.39 19.40 11.45
C ARG A 180 3.29 19.77 12.92
N ASP A 181 4.10 19.12 13.77
CA ASP A 181 4.13 19.39 15.20
C ASP A 181 4.72 20.78 15.51
N GLY A 182 5.78 21.18 14.80
CA GLY A 182 6.37 22.52 14.93
C GLY A 182 5.43 23.65 14.52
N LYS A 183 4.53 23.44 13.56
CA LYS A 183 3.47 24.40 13.19
C LYS A 183 2.30 24.45 14.18
N ARG A 184 2.17 23.45 15.06
CA ARG A 184 1.11 23.35 16.07
C ARG A 184 1.49 23.93 17.43
N ALA A 185 2.73 24.37 17.62
CA ALA A 185 3.12 25.14 18.79
C ALA A 185 2.30 26.45 18.85
N PRO A 186 1.63 26.78 19.96
CA PRO A 186 0.78 27.95 20.03
C PRO A 186 1.62 29.22 19.92
N ASP A 187 1.12 30.18 19.16
CA ASP A 187 1.46 31.59 19.32
C ASP A 187 1.08 31.96 20.77
N MET A 188 2.07 31.95 21.66
CA MET A 188 1.91 32.50 22.99
C MET A 188 2.08 34.01 22.87
N SER A 189 0.98 34.70 22.62
CA SER A 189 0.82 36.14 22.83
C SER A 189 -0.60 36.43 23.30
#